data_AF-A0A8T6CEV0-F1
#
_entry.id   AF-A0A8T6CEV0-F1
#
_cell.length_a   1.000
_cell.length_b   1.000
_cell.length_c   1.000
_cell.angle_alpha   90.00
_cell.angle_beta   90.00
_cell.angle_gamma   90.00
#
_symmetry.space_group_name_H-M   'P 1'
#
loop_
_entity.id
_entity.type
_entity.pdbx_description
1 polymer ?
#
loop_
_entity_poly.entity_id
_entity_poly.type
_entity_poly.pdbx_seq_one_letter_code
_entity_poly.pdbx_strand_id
1 'polypeptide(L)'
;MECGCPASQGEGHLRSHRPVNRAAALFAVRLGQRPRLKETANMNYRCLIPALTALALAACAETGDDAIGDTESNRYTITGDLAAVYENGEFVVWTPAPKEDAAGAGGMTAATSMSGAGNSESSLRDGLNVVAEAPVVDGKVFLEGTVETPRNVFFYVLNATRDGGMRLAPVKGQSFVLEPGDLKLTMDGRAKFIVEGGHYNDIVINSWRLSPEYLEQMEAYNRTVKSVEGETEDERRARVDKSSEIFNGMLQLENQGRQQVALAHDDPLARKLTIQSTWLRGPWITDAVRRLAEIIPDDPWVIESLASEEAYAANRARADTFAVGSQIEDFEAETLDGEIVSVSGAREGKDVVLVEFWASWCGPCRAEIPHMKQAYSEHGPSGFEIFSFTVDDEREDWVEASEEEDLPWINAGMGMDHPATKAYGVTGVPANFLVDAASGEIVARNLRGHKLDEALEERFANSGDEG
;
A
#
# COMPACT_ATOMS: atom_id res chain seq x y z
N MET A 1 53.88 27.34 -43.11
CA MET A 1 53.29 25.99 -43.07
C MET A 1 51.80 26.21 -42.95
N GLU A 2 51.12 25.96 -44.07
CA GLU A 2 49.81 26.46 -44.41
C GLU A 2 48.67 25.57 -43.89
N CYS A 3 47.52 26.20 -43.69
CA CYS A 3 46.21 25.58 -43.50
C CYS A 3 45.73 24.89 -44.78
N GLY A 4 44.86 23.87 -44.68
CA GLY A 4 44.21 23.32 -45.86
C GLY A 4 43.10 22.31 -45.55
N CYS A 5 41.86 22.72 -45.86
CA CYS A 5 40.66 21.91 -46.01
C CYS A 5 40.84 20.81 -47.08
N PRO A 6 39.91 19.84 -47.21
CA PRO A 6 39.24 19.81 -48.51
C PRO A 6 37.74 19.50 -48.49
N ALA A 7 37.15 19.93 -49.60
CA ALA A 7 35.75 20.03 -49.96
C ALA A 7 35.22 18.79 -50.72
N SER A 8 33.92 18.89 -50.97
CA SER A 8 32.94 18.00 -51.58
C SER A 8 32.89 17.97 -53.13
N GLN A 9 32.19 16.95 -53.66
CA GLN A 9 31.52 16.80 -54.98
C GLN A 9 32.45 16.57 -56.20
N GLY A 10 32.14 15.78 -57.25
CA GLY A 10 30.98 15.02 -57.73
C GLY A 10 31.23 14.60 -59.20
N GLU A 11 30.40 13.70 -59.76
CA GLU A 11 30.36 13.18 -61.16
C GLU A 11 31.45 12.15 -61.56
N GLY A 12 31.22 10.99 -62.19
CA GLY A 12 30.05 10.31 -62.75
C GLY A 12 30.44 9.62 -64.07
N HIS A 13 30.49 8.28 -64.17
CA HIS A 13 30.29 7.53 -65.45
C HIS A 13 30.10 6.01 -65.28
N LEU A 14 29.29 5.46 -66.19
CA LEU A 14 28.59 4.17 -66.22
C LEU A 14 29.45 2.90 -66.46
N ARG A 15 29.00 1.73 -65.94
CA ARG A 15 28.43 0.60 -66.74
C ARG A 15 28.11 -0.66 -65.89
N SER A 16 26.84 -1.13 -66.03
CA SER A 16 26.30 -2.51 -66.19
C SER A 16 26.94 -3.70 -65.43
N HIS A 17 26.25 -4.65 -64.78
CA HIS A 17 25.00 -5.36 -65.11
C HIS A 17 24.40 -6.04 -63.84
N ARG A 18 23.06 -6.07 -63.73
CA ARG A 18 22.28 -7.03 -62.90
C ARG A 18 21.87 -8.26 -63.74
N PRO A 19 21.28 -9.31 -63.13
CA PRO A 19 19.79 -9.42 -63.06
C PRO A 19 19.30 -9.83 -61.65
N VAL A 20 18.22 -9.30 -61.02
CA VAL A 20 16.78 -9.11 -61.37
C VAL A 20 16.01 -10.46 -61.34
N ASN A 21 15.00 -10.70 -60.46
CA ASN A 21 13.58 -10.27 -60.52
C ASN A 21 12.88 -10.61 -59.16
N ARG A 22 12.13 -9.71 -58.49
CA ARG A 22 10.73 -9.23 -58.73
C ARG A 22 9.65 -10.29 -58.41
N ALA A 23 8.48 -10.02 -57.82
CA ALA A 23 7.75 -8.78 -57.55
C ALA A 23 6.65 -8.98 -56.47
N ALA A 24 6.16 -7.85 -55.96
CA ALA A 24 5.03 -7.64 -55.06
C ALA A 24 3.64 -7.70 -55.74
N ALA A 25 2.56 -7.79 -54.96
CA ALA A 25 1.33 -6.98 -55.12
C ALA A 25 0.34 -7.12 -53.94
N LEU A 26 -0.31 -6.01 -53.61
CA LEU A 26 -1.31 -5.78 -52.56
C LEU A 26 -2.77 -6.16 -52.94
N PHE A 27 -3.65 -6.08 -51.92
CA PHE A 27 -5.07 -5.67 -51.90
C PHE A 27 -6.16 -6.74 -52.16
N ALA A 28 -6.97 -7.05 -51.13
CA ALA A 28 -8.40 -6.69 -51.03
C ALA A 28 -9.13 -7.42 -49.88
N VAL A 29 -9.85 -6.64 -49.06
CA VAL A 29 -10.96 -7.09 -48.20
C VAL A 29 -12.14 -7.51 -49.08
N ARG A 30 -12.80 -8.64 -48.78
CA ARG A 30 -14.26 -8.81 -48.49
C ARG A 30 -14.75 -10.23 -48.82
N LEU A 31 -15.73 -10.65 -48.02
CA LEU A 31 -16.70 -11.74 -48.19
C LEU A 31 -16.26 -13.12 -47.71
N GLY A 32 -16.88 -13.52 -46.60
CA GLY A 32 -16.76 -14.85 -46.04
C GLY A 32 -17.37 -15.92 -46.92
N GLN A 33 -16.86 -17.13 -46.74
CA GLN A 33 -17.60 -18.38 -46.77
C GLN A 33 -16.66 -19.50 -46.27
N ARG A 34 -17.13 -20.27 -45.28
CA ARG A 34 -16.51 -21.54 -44.85
C ARG A 34 -16.70 -22.59 -45.95
N PRO A 35 -15.78 -23.55 -46.08
CA PRO A 35 -16.21 -24.95 -46.14
C PRO A 35 -15.32 -25.84 -45.23
N ARG A 36 -15.87 -26.50 -44.22
CA ARG A 36 -16.40 -27.89 -44.20
C ARG A 36 -15.42 -28.95 -44.74
N LEU A 37 -14.93 -29.73 -43.77
CA LEU A 37 -14.30 -31.06 -43.82
C LEU A 37 -14.84 -31.99 -44.91
N LYS A 38 -13.94 -32.81 -45.50
CA LYS A 38 -14.20 -34.20 -45.87
C LYS A 38 -12.90 -35.03 -45.88
N GLU A 39 -13.08 -36.28 -45.47
CA GLU A 39 -12.14 -37.31 -45.06
C GLU A 39 -11.33 -37.98 -46.20
N THR A 40 -10.47 -38.92 -45.76
CA THR A 40 -9.84 -40.08 -46.45
C THR A 40 -8.45 -39.81 -47.05
N ALA A 41 -7.42 -40.66 -46.92
CA ALA A 41 -7.19 -41.89 -46.16
C ALA A 41 -5.67 -42.22 -46.16
N ASN A 42 -5.24 -42.94 -45.12
CA ASN A 42 -4.15 -43.93 -45.05
C ASN A 42 -2.95 -43.85 -46.01
N MET A 43 -1.74 -43.64 -45.46
CA MET A 43 -0.58 -44.46 -45.85
C MET A 43 0.45 -44.60 -44.72
N ASN A 44 1.02 -45.80 -44.66
CA ASN A 44 1.67 -46.45 -43.52
C ASN A 44 3.00 -45.81 -43.08
N TYR A 45 3.11 -45.56 -41.78
CA TYR A 45 4.37 -45.42 -41.04
C TYR A 45 4.96 -46.80 -40.79
N ARG A 46 6.07 -47.14 -41.45
CA ARG A 46 7.07 -48.12 -40.96
C ARG A 46 8.38 -47.91 -41.70
N CYS A 47 9.46 -47.81 -40.93
CA CYS A 47 10.86 -47.68 -41.34
C CYS A 47 11.35 -46.26 -41.65
N LEU A 48 11.67 -45.48 -40.61
CA LEU A 48 12.87 -44.61 -40.53
C LEU A 48 13.00 -44.01 -39.10
N ILE A 49 13.15 -44.89 -38.11
CA ILE A 49 13.68 -44.59 -36.77
C ILE A 49 14.69 -45.72 -36.55
N PRO A 50 15.98 -45.55 -36.92
CA PRO A 50 16.93 -44.78 -36.11
C PRO A 50 18.04 -44.13 -36.96
N ALA A 51 17.84 -42.89 -37.41
CA ALA A 51 18.93 -42.10 -38.00
C ALA A 51 18.82 -40.59 -37.69
N LEU A 52 17.75 -40.16 -37.01
CA LEU A 52 17.53 -38.76 -36.61
C LEU A 52 17.86 -38.50 -35.13
N THR A 53 18.13 -39.53 -34.33
CA THR A 53 18.51 -39.36 -32.92
C THR A 53 20.01 -39.10 -32.71
N ALA A 54 20.84 -39.27 -33.74
CA ALA A 54 22.30 -39.06 -33.65
C ALA A 54 22.77 -37.68 -34.15
N LEU A 55 21.93 -36.92 -34.88
CA LEU A 55 22.23 -35.54 -35.27
C LEU A 55 21.56 -34.48 -34.38
N ALA A 56 20.56 -34.85 -33.57
CA ALA A 56 19.95 -33.96 -32.58
C ALA A 56 20.75 -33.87 -31.25
N LEU A 57 21.74 -34.75 -31.04
CA LEU A 57 22.59 -34.78 -29.84
C LEU A 57 23.96 -34.10 -30.03
N ALA A 58 24.28 -33.63 -31.24
CA ALA A 58 25.51 -32.88 -31.53
C ALA A 58 25.27 -31.40 -31.86
N ALA A 59 24.00 -30.96 -31.92
CA ALA A 59 23.62 -29.55 -32.10
C ALA A 59 23.10 -28.88 -30.80
N CYS A 60 23.02 -29.62 -29.70
CA CYS A 60 22.61 -29.11 -28.38
C CYS A 60 23.78 -28.94 -27.39
N ALA A 61 25.03 -28.92 -27.89
CA ALA A 61 26.23 -28.77 -27.07
C ALA A 61 27.02 -27.48 -27.35
N GLU A 62 26.48 -26.54 -28.14
CA GLU A 62 27.12 -25.23 -28.43
C GLU A 62 26.19 -24.03 -28.17
N THR A 63 25.16 -24.17 -27.32
CA THR A 63 24.38 -23.03 -26.82
C THR A 63 24.11 -23.15 -25.31
N GLY A 64 25.11 -23.63 -24.57
CA GLY A 64 25.16 -23.53 -23.12
C GLY A 64 26.10 -22.38 -22.72
N ASP A 65 25.63 -21.55 -21.79
CA ASP A 65 26.31 -20.41 -21.18
C ASP A 65 26.63 -19.22 -22.09
N ASP A 66 25.64 -18.34 -22.26
CA ASP A 66 25.86 -16.89 -22.32
C ASP A 66 24.56 -16.16 -21.94
N ALA A 67 24.17 -16.32 -20.67
CA ALA A 67 23.36 -15.36 -19.92
C ALA A 67 23.64 -15.55 -18.42
N ILE A 68 24.91 -15.52 -18.04
CA ILE A 68 25.25 -15.00 -16.72
C ILE A 68 24.88 -13.52 -16.81
N GLY A 69 23.62 -13.19 -16.46
CA GLY A 69 23.21 -11.80 -16.31
C GLY A 69 24.27 -11.14 -15.44
N ASP A 70 24.87 -10.05 -15.94
CA ASP A 70 26.06 -9.43 -15.38
C ASP A 70 25.92 -9.30 -13.85
N THR A 71 26.54 -10.26 -13.14
CA THR A 71 26.23 -10.49 -11.72
C THR A 71 26.70 -9.34 -10.86
N GLU A 72 27.59 -8.48 -11.37
CA GLU A 72 27.99 -7.24 -10.71
C GLU A 72 26.93 -6.14 -10.85
N SER A 73 26.29 -6.03 -12.02
CA SER A 73 25.28 -4.98 -12.29
C SER A 73 23.99 -5.14 -11.48
N ASN A 74 23.68 -6.35 -11.02
CA ASN A 74 22.51 -6.67 -10.21
C ASN A 74 22.80 -6.71 -8.70
N ARG A 75 24.04 -6.45 -8.26
CA ARG A 75 24.38 -6.51 -6.83
C ARG A 75 23.78 -5.33 -6.09
N TYR A 76 23.32 -5.60 -4.88
CA TYR A 76 23.04 -4.56 -3.90
C TYR A 76 23.88 -4.78 -2.64
N THR A 77 24.16 -3.69 -1.95
CA THR A 77 24.59 -3.71 -0.54
C THR A 77 23.65 -2.83 0.28
N ILE A 78 23.33 -3.25 1.50
CA ILE A 78 22.59 -2.43 2.46
C ILE A 78 23.45 -2.31 3.71
N THR A 79 23.81 -1.08 4.06
CA THR A 79 24.47 -0.76 5.34
C THR A 79 23.51 0.04 6.19
N GLY A 80 23.17 -0.47 7.38
CA GLY A 80 22.21 0.18 8.27
C GLY A 80 22.77 0.60 9.62
N ASP A 81 22.33 1.77 10.07
CA ASP A 81 22.45 2.25 11.45
C ASP A 81 21.05 2.35 12.08
N LEU A 82 20.81 1.42 12.99
CA LEU A 82 19.55 1.20 13.71
C LEU A 82 19.70 1.57 15.20
N ALA A 83 20.87 2.04 15.64
CA ALA A 83 21.24 2.17 17.04
C ALA A 83 20.36 3.14 17.83
N ALA A 84 19.59 3.99 17.15
CA ALA A 84 18.62 4.87 17.80
C ALA A 84 17.40 4.13 18.39
N VAL A 85 17.16 2.88 17.98
CA VAL A 85 16.02 2.07 18.48
C VAL A 85 16.39 0.63 18.78
N TYR A 86 17.29 0.01 18.01
CA TYR A 86 17.68 -1.40 18.17
C TYR A 86 19.18 -1.52 18.40
N GLU A 87 19.56 -2.23 19.47
CA GLU A 87 20.95 -2.62 19.72
C GLU A 87 21.28 -3.99 19.13
N ASN A 88 20.27 -4.87 19.04
CA ASN A 88 20.37 -6.26 18.60
C ASN A 88 19.09 -6.69 17.83
N GLY A 89 19.09 -7.93 17.37
CA GLY A 89 17.97 -8.56 16.68
C GLY A 89 18.37 -9.09 15.31
N GLU A 90 17.38 -9.40 14.49
CA GLU A 90 17.53 -9.91 13.14
C GLU A 90 16.76 -9.02 12.17
N PHE A 91 17.49 -8.33 11.30
CA PHE A 91 16.91 -7.48 10.28
C PHE A 91 16.47 -8.33 9.09
N VAL A 92 15.17 -8.37 8.83
CA VAL A 92 14.55 -9.23 7.80
C VAL A 92 13.90 -8.36 6.75
N VAL A 93 14.34 -8.46 5.50
CA VAL A 93 13.73 -7.82 4.33
C VAL A 93 12.75 -8.81 3.69
N TRP A 94 11.54 -8.37 3.36
CA TRP A 94 10.48 -9.26 2.88
C TRP A 94 9.56 -8.58 1.85
N THR A 95 8.75 -9.41 1.18
CA THR A 95 7.66 -8.99 0.28
C THR A 95 6.35 -9.69 0.67
N PRO A 96 5.19 -9.06 0.46
CA PRO A 96 3.90 -9.74 0.69
C PRO A 96 3.79 -11.00 -0.16
N ALA A 97 3.25 -12.08 0.40
CA ALA A 97 2.99 -13.31 -0.35
C ALA A 97 1.96 -13.06 -1.49
N PRO A 98 2.10 -13.73 -2.65
CA PRO A 98 1.11 -13.64 -3.73
C PRO A 98 -0.26 -14.20 -3.30
N LYS A 99 -1.35 -13.60 -3.79
CA LYS A 99 -2.76 -13.88 -3.43
C LYS A 99 -3.25 -15.32 -3.68
N GLU A 100 -2.51 -16.17 -4.41
CA GLU A 100 -2.98 -17.55 -4.69
C GLU A 100 -3.04 -18.41 -3.42
N ASP A 101 -2.28 -18.05 -2.37
CA ASP A 101 -2.26 -18.75 -1.08
C ASP A 101 -2.96 -17.95 0.05
N ALA A 102 -3.34 -16.69 -0.19
CA ALA A 102 -4.00 -15.82 0.78
C ALA A 102 -5.38 -15.40 0.27
N ALA A 103 -6.43 -15.96 0.87
CA ALA A 103 -7.81 -15.63 0.55
C ALA A 103 -8.07 -14.12 0.76
N GLY A 104 -8.18 -13.35 -0.33
CA GLY A 104 -8.79 -12.01 -0.33
C GLY A 104 -7.93 -10.82 0.09
N ALA A 105 -6.78 -11.02 0.74
CA ALA A 105 -6.00 -9.93 1.31
C ALA A 105 -5.13 -9.22 0.26
N GLY A 106 -5.55 -8.02 -0.18
CA GLY A 106 -4.81 -7.20 -1.13
C GLY A 106 -3.66 -6.43 -0.51
N GLY A 107 -2.45 -7.02 -0.47
CA GLY A 107 -1.19 -6.31 -0.18
C GLY A 107 -1.04 -5.79 1.25
N MET A 108 0.19 -5.82 1.79
CA MET A 108 0.58 -5.39 3.15
C MET A 108 -0.17 -6.01 4.36
N THR A 109 -1.32 -6.64 4.19
CA THR A 109 -2.16 -7.17 5.28
C THR A 109 -1.65 -8.50 5.83
N ALA A 110 -1.15 -9.40 4.99
CA ALA A 110 -0.60 -10.71 5.41
C ALA A 110 0.61 -10.65 6.36
N ALA A 111 1.33 -9.53 6.42
CA ALA A 111 2.50 -9.38 7.28
C ALA A 111 2.20 -8.70 8.63
N THR A 112 1.00 -8.12 8.74
CA THR A 112 0.57 -7.40 9.95
C THR A 112 0.08 -8.38 11.02
N SER A 113 -0.51 -9.51 10.61
CA SER A 113 -1.11 -10.61 11.42
C SER A 113 -0.24 -11.29 12.46
N MET A 114 1.01 -10.89 12.55
CA MET A 114 2.05 -11.77 13.02
C MET A 114 2.70 -11.21 14.29
N SER A 115 2.57 -9.92 14.54
CA SER A 115 3.32 -9.21 15.57
C SER A 115 2.94 -9.43 17.01
N GLY A 116 1.90 -10.24 17.24
CA GLY A 116 1.30 -10.30 18.55
C GLY A 116 2.02 -11.10 19.61
N ALA A 117 1.82 -10.68 20.85
CA ALA A 117 2.37 -11.29 22.07
C ALA A 117 1.78 -12.69 22.32
N GLY A 118 2.22 -13.66 21.52
CA GLY A 118 1.78 -15.04 21.55
C GLY A 118 2.29 -15.83 20.34
N ASN A 119 2.66 -15.14 19.27
CA ASN A 119 3.16 -15.76 18.05
C ASN A 119 4.63 -16.17 18.19
N SER A 120 4.87 -17.43 17.88
CA SER A 120 6.21 -17.97 17.66
C SER A 120 6.88 -17.26 16.47
N GLU A 121 8.21 -17.19 16.47
CA GLU A 121 8.98 -16.69 15.33
C GLU A 121 8.65 -17.44 14.02
N SER A 122 8.25 -18.72 14.12
CA SER A 122 7.75 -19.49 12.97
C SER A 122 6.48 -18.90 12.39
N SER A 123 5.48 -18.56 13.21
CA SER A 123 4.26 -17.90 12.73
C SER A 123 4.60 -16.62 11.98
N LEU A 124 5.38 -15.68 12.59
CA LEU A 124 6.37 -14.73 12.00
C LEU A 124 6.74 -14.89 10.53
N ARG A 125 7.32 -16.03 10.20
CA ARG A 125 8.03 -16.22 8.94
C ARG A 125 7.12 -16.89 7.90
N ASP A 126 6.12 -17.63 8.35
CA ASP A 126 5.26 -18.43 7.48
C ASP A 126 4.36 -17.58 6.55
N GLY A 127 4.05 -16.34 6.93
CA GLY A 127 3.28 -15.38 6.12
C GLY A 127 4.12 -14.41 5.26
N LEU A 128 5.45 -14.45 5.37
CA LEU A 128 6.36 -13.50 4.71
C LEU A 128 7.17 -14.18 3.61
N ASN A 129 7.23 -13.58 2.43
CA ASN A 129 8.25 -13.97 1.45
C ASN A 129 9.56 -13.24 1.79
N VAL A 130 10.38 -13.88 2.63
CA VAL A 130 11.69 -13.36 3.05
C VAL A 130 12.63 -13.25 1.85
N VAL A 131 13.18 -12.06 1.65
CA VAL A 131 14.09 -11.72 0.56
C VAL A 131 15.54 -11.83 0.99
N ALA A 132 15.86 -11.29 2.17
CA ALA A 132 17.20 -11.28 2.74
C ALA A 132 17.15 -11.03 4.24
N GLU A 133 18.13 -11.52 5.00
CA GLU A 133 18.19 -11.30 6.45
C GLU A 133 19.63 -11.20 6.95
N ALA A 134 19.84 -10.41 8.00
CA ALA A 134 21.14 -10.24 8.64
C ALA A 134 20.99 -9.90 10.13
N PRO A 135 21.95 -10.31 10.97
CA PRO A 135 21.95 -9.93 12.38
C PRO A 135 22.19 -8.42 12.53
N VAL A 136 21.54 -7.82 13.53
CA VAL A 136 21.85 -6.49 14.03
C VAL A 136 22.87 -6.63 15.15
N VAL A 137 24.05 -6.03 14.98
CA VAL A 137 25.17 -6.07 15.94
C VAL A 137 25.57 -4.65 16.29
N ASP A 138 25.48 -4.29 17.58
CA ASP A 138 25.73 -2.93 18.08
C ASP A 138 24.92 -1.87 17.31
N GLY A 139 23.66 -2.20 17.03
CA GLY A 139 22.74 -1.37 16.24
C GLY A 139 23.10 -1.23 14.77
N LYS A 140 24.02 -2.04 14.23
CA LYS A 140 24.41 -2.01 12.82
C LYS A 140 23.99 -3.27 12.09
N VAL A 141 23.64 -3.12 10.81
CA VAL A 141 23.31 -4.24 9.92
C VAL A 141 24.06 -4.10 8.60
N PHE A 142 24.44 -5.24 8.03
CA PHE A 142 25.00 -5.32 6.68
C PHE A 142 24.35 -6.48 5.91
N LEU A 143 23.87 -6.18 4.71
CA LEU A 143 23.33 -7.15 3.76
C LEU A 143 24.00 -6.98 2.40
N GLU A 144 24.19 -8.08 1.69
CA GLU A 144 24.50 -8.06 0.28
C GLU A 144 23.71 -9.15 -0.45
N GLY A 145 23.45 -8.93 -1.73
CA GLY A 145 22.72 -9.89 -2.54
C GLY A 145 22.61 -9.43 -3.98
N THR A 146 21.68 -10.04 -4.72
CA THR A 146 21.36 -9.61 -6.08
C THR A 146 19.86 -9.37 -6.22
N VAL A 147 19.50 -8.42 -7.07
CA VAL A 147 18.11 -8.11 -7.40
C VAL A 147 18.01 -7.84 -8.90
N GLU A 148 17.30 -8.72 -9.61
CA GLU A 148 17.19 -8.62 -11.08
C GLU A 148 16.27 -7.49 -11.52
N THR A 149 15.20 -7.23 -10.77
CA THR A 149 14.24 -6.17 -11.06
C THR A 149 13.96 -5.38 -9.79
N PRO A 150 14.16 -4.05 -9.80
CA PRO A 150 13.84 -3.18 -8.68
C PRO A 150 12.40 -3.40 -8.21
N ARG A 151 12.21 -3.58 -6.91
CA ARG A 151 10.91 -3.89 -6.32
C ARG A 151 10.74 -3.27 -4.94
N ASN A 152 9.50 -2.93 -4.61
CA ASN A 152 9.17 -2.50 -3.25
C ASN A 152 9.33 -3.67 -2.29
N VAL A 153 10.07 -3.45 -1.22
CA VAL A 153 10.26 -4.38 -0.11
C VAL A 153 9.96 -3.67 1.20
N PHE A 154 9.72 -4.48 2.22
CA PHE A 154 9.50 -4.06 3.59
C PHE A 154 10.56 -4.68 4.47
N PHE A 155 10.66 -4.24 5.73
CA PHE A 155 11.57 -4.86 6.67
C PHE A 155 10.99 -4.99 8.08
N TYR A 156 11.55 -5.93 8.84
CA TYR A 156 11.37 -6.12 10.28
C TYR A 156 12.70 -6.15 11.00
N VAL A 157 12.67 -5.90 12.31
CA VAL A 157 13.76 -6.31 13.21
C VAL A 157 13.19 -7.26 14.25
N LEU A 158 13.38 -8.56 14.02
CA LEU A 158 12.90 -9.62 14.89
C LEU A 158 13.83 -9.78 16.08
N ASN A 159 13.29 -10.30 17.20
CA ASN A 159 14.06 -10.63 18.40
C ASN A 159 14.91 -9.48 18.96
N ALA A 160 14.54 -8.23 18.66
CA ALA A 160 15.21 -7.04 19.19
C ALA A 160 14.73 -6.75 20.62
N THR A 161 15.66 -6.46 21.53
CA THR A 161 15.34 -5.88 22.83
C THR A 161 15.32 -4.38 22.72
N ARG A 162 14.14 -3.77 22.78
CA ARG A 162 13.99 -2.34 23.11
C ARG A 162 14.07 -2.17 24.63
N ASP A 163 14.68 -1.10 25.12
CA ASP A 163 14.50 -0.67 26.51
C ASP A 163 13.00 -0.53 26.82
N GLY A 164 12.49 -1.37 27.73
CA GLY A 164 11.07 -1.39 28.12
C GLY A 164 10.23 -2.55 27.59
N GLY A 165 10.80 -3.48 26.81
CA GLY A 165 10.14 -4.75 26.48
C GLY A 165 8.84 -4.63 25.67
N MET A 166 8.96 -4.50 24.36
CA MET A 166 7.84 -4.68 23.43
C MET A 166 8.37 -5.41 22.18
N ARG A 167 7.68 -6.49 21.77
CA ARG A 167 7.89 -7.18 20.49
C ARG A 167 7.29 -6.32 19.38
N LEU A 168 7.97 -6.23 18.23
CA LEU A 168 7.62 -5.27 17.19
C LEU A 168 6.67 -5.85 16.15
N ALA A 169 5.60 -5.10 15.95
CA ALA A 169 4.78 -5.05 14.76
C ALA A 169 5.42 -4.26 13.63
N PRO A 170 4.96 -4.46 12.37
CA PRO A 170 5.41 -3.64 11.26
C PRO A 170 5.21 -2.18 11.58
N VAL A 171 6.29 -1.40 11.46
CA VAL A 171 6.14 0.04 11.34
C VAL A 171 5.57 0.29 9.95
N LYS A 172 4.23 0.28 9.84
CA LYS A 172 3.53 0.60 8.58
C LYS A 172 4.03 1.93 8.02
N GLY A 173 4.25 1.95 6.71
CA GLY A 173 4.77 3.11 5.98
C GLY A 173 6.27 3.10 5.70
N GLN A 174 7.00 2.04 6.06
CA GLN A 174 8.45 1.95 5.83
C GLN A 174 8.82 0.89 4.79
N SER A 175 8.31 1.06 3.57
CA SER A 175 8.86 0.36 2.40
C SER A 175 10.07 1.09 1.85
N PHE A 176 10.96 0.37 1.17
CA PHE A 176 11.96 0.96 0.30
C PHE A 176 12.06 0.16 -1.01
N VAL A 177 12.74 0.71 -2.01
CA VAL A 177 12.98 -0.05 -3.25
C VAL A 177 14.26 -0.85 -3.07
N LEU A 178 14.17 -2.18 -3.14
CA LEU A 178 15.36 -3.01 -3.29
C LEU A 178 15.80 -2.92 -4.75
N GLU A 179 16.99 -2.39 -4.98
CA GLU A 179 17.57 -2.15 -6.30
C GLU A 179 19.08 -2.35 -6.27
N PRO A 180 19.73 -2.54 -7.42
CA PRO A 180 21.18 -2.63 -7.47
C PRO A 180 21.87 -1.34 -6.99
N GLY A 181 23.03 -1.49 -6.36
CA GLY A 181 23.83 -0.41 -5.80
C GLY A 181 23.92 -0.42 -4.28
N ASP A 182 24.54 0.62 -3.74
CA ASP A 182 24.77 0.77 -2.31
C ASP A 182 23.64 1.59 -1.67
N LEU A 183 22.90 0.94 -0.77
CA LEU A 183 21.80 1.54 -0.03
C LEU A 183 22.24 1.77 1.42
N LYS A 184 22.13 3.00 1.88
CA LYS A 184 22.43 3.37 3.26
C LYS A 184 21.14 3.61 4.02
N LEU A 185 21.02 2.91 5.12
CA LEU A 185 19.84 2.86 5.96
C LEU A 185 20.14 3.57 7.28
N THR A 186 19.27 4.49 7.69
CA THR A 186 19.40 5.17 8.98
C THR A 186 18.06 5.25 9.68
N MET A 187 18.03 4.96 10.97
CA MET A 187 16.85 5.09 11.80
C MET A 187 17.04 6.12 12.91
N ASP A 188 16.02 6.94 13.16
CA ASP A 188 16.03 7.90 14.26
C ASP A 188 15.38 7.35 15.54
N GLY A 189 15.48 8.10 16.64
CA GLY A 189 14.95 7.68 17.96
C GLY A 189 13.42 7.63 18.05
N ARG A 190 12.70 7.95 16.97
CA ARG A 190 11.24 7.77 16.83
C ARG A 190 10.90 6.60 15.90
N ALA A 191 11.87 5.73 15.62
CA ALA A 191 11.75 4.64 14.67
C ALA A 191 11.43 5.10 13.25
N LYS A 192 11.78 6.35 12.87
CA LYS A 192 11.70 6.78 11.47
C LYS A 192 12.91 6.25 10.72
N PHE A 193 12.66 5.62 9.59
CA PHE A 193 13.68 5.06 8.71
C PHE A 193 13.90 5.92 7.45
N ILE A 194 15.15 6.06 7.04
CA ILE A 194 15.60 6.75 5.82
C ILE A 194 16.50 5.81 5.04
N VAL A 195 16.28 5.74 3.72
CA VAL A 195 17.19 5.05 2.78
C VAL A 195 17.78 6.11 1.88
N GLU A 196 19.09 6.21 1.90
CA GLU A 196 19.89 7.05 1.03
C GLU A 196 20.60 6.16 0.01
N GLY A 197 20.77 6.68 -1.21
CA GLY A 197 21.33 5.90 -2.32
C GLY A 197 20.25 5.08 -3.04
N GLY A 198 20.60 4.62 -4.24
CA GLY A 198 19.67 3.94 -5.14
C GLY A 198 18.90 4.91 -6.02
N HIS A 199 18.83 4.58 -7.32
CA HIS A 199 18.16 5.39 -8.34
C HIS A 199 16.65 5.51 -8.08
N TYR A 200 16.01 4.38 -7.78
CA TYR A 200 14.57 4.31 -7.57
C TYR A 200 14.16 4.81 -6.18
N ASN A 201 14.96 4.60 -5.14
CA ASN A 201 14.69 5.21 -3.83
C ASN A 201 14.67 6.74 -3.93
N ASP A 202 15.59 7.32 -4.71
CA ASP A 202 15.64 8.75 -4.92
C ASP A 202 14.41 9.29 -5.65
N ILE A 203 13.96 8.59 -6.69
CA ILE A 203 12.78 8.99 -7.47
C ILE A 203 11.48 8.75 -6.70
N VAL A 204 11.30 7.55 -6.15
CA VAL A 204 10.01 7.07 -5.61
C VAL A 204 9.73 7.61 -4.21
N ILE A 205 10.76 7.77 -3.39
CA ILE A 205 10.61 8.06 -1.96
C ILE A 205 11.30 9.36 -1.57
N ASN A 206 12.59 9.54 -1.89
CA ASN A 206 13.34 10.68 -1.38
C ASN A 206 12.97 12.00 -2.08
N SER A 207 12.43 11.94 -3.30
CA SER A 207 11.96 13.11 -4.06
C SER A 207 10.99 14.00 -3.28
N TRP A 208 10.19 13.42 -2.38
CA TRP A 208 9.30 14.17 -1.48
C TRP A 208 9.75 14.09 -0.02
N ARG A 209 10.22 12.92 0.45
CA ARG A 209 10.53 12.68 1.87
C ARG A 209 11.74 13.47 2.37
N LEU A 210 12.67 13.81 1.47
CA LEU A 210 13.85 14.63 1.76
C LEU A 210 13.72 16.06 1.21
N SER A 211 12.52 16.46 0.75
CA SER A 211 12.27 17.84 0.36
C SER A 211 12.39 18.79 1.58
N PRO A 212 12.95 20.01 1.41
CA PRO A 212 13.04 20.99 2.49
C PRO A 212 11.70 21.25 3.18
N GLU A 213 10.62 21.35 2.40
CA GLU A 213 9.28 21.62 2.88
C GLU A 213 8.76 20.47 3.77
N TYR A 214 8.98 19.21 3.35
CA TYR A 214 8.56 18.05 4.14
C TYR A 214 9.35 17.95 5.44
N LEU A 215 10.67 18.17 5.38
CA LEU A 215 11.53 18.14 6.56
C LEU A 215 11.17 19.24 7.56
N GLU A 216 10.87 20.46 7.10
CA GLU A 216 10.42 21.56 7.95
C GLU A 216 9.09 21.24 8.64
N GLN A 217 8.10 20.74 7.90
CA GLN A 217 6.81 20.33 8.47
C GLN A 217 6.98 19.20 9.47
N MET A 218 7.85 18.24 9.19
CA MET A 218 8.15 17.14 10.11
C MET A 218 8.82 17.65 11.40
N GLU A 219 9.76 18.58 11.33
CA GLU A 219 10.36 19.20 12.52
C GLU A 219 9.33 20.00 13.33
N ALA A 220 8.41 20.70 12.65
CA ALA A 220 7.29 21.37 13.30
C ALA A 220 6.37 20.36 14.01
N TYR A 221 5.98 19.28 13.32
CA TYR A 221 5.15 18.21 13.87
C TYR A 221 5.82 17.62 15.11
N ASN A 222 7.10 17.28 14.99
CA ASN A 222 7.88 16.67 16.05
C ASN A 222 8.02 17.55 17.31
N ARG A 223 7.90 18.86 17.18
CA ARG A 223 7.85 19.81 18.30
C ARG A 223 6.46 19.89 18.90
N THR A 224 5.41 19.94 18.07
CA THR A 224 4.02 20.17 18.51
C THR A 224 3.36 18.96 19.17
N VAL A 225 3.72 17.73 18.75
CA VAL A 225 3.14 16.51 19.33
C VAL A 225 3.60 16.21 20.76
N LYS A 226 4.66 16.86 21.23
CA LYS A 226 5.12 16.67 22.61
C LYS A 226 4.11 17.30 23.58
N SER A 227 3.68 16.52 24.57
CA SER A 227 2.84 17.03 25.66
C SER A 227 3.54 18.17 26.39
N VAL A 228 2.78 19.19 26.80
CA VAL A 228 3.28 20.34 27.56
C VAL A 228 2.76 20.25 28.98
N GLU A 229 3.66 20.22 29.96
CA GLU A 229 3.27 20.17 31.37
C GLU A 229 2.60 21.49 31.79
N GLY A 230 1.44 21.38 32.44
CA GLY A 230 0.69 22.53 32.94
C GLY A 230 -0.11 23.31 31.89
N GLU A 231 -0.26 22.77 30.67
CA GLU A 231 -1.15 23.36 29.67
C GLU A 231 -2.61 23.31 30.13
N THR A 232 -3.35 24.38 29.83
CA THR A 232 -4.81 24.40 29.96
C THR A 232 -5.46 23.53 28.89
N GLU A 233 -6.73 23.17 29.09
CA GLU A 233 -7.48 22.38 28.11
C GLU A 233 -7.58 23.08 26.74
N ASP A 234 -7.80 24.39 26.71
CA ASP A 234 -7.83 25.18 25.48
C ASP A 234 -6.47 25.19 24.75
N GLU A 235 -5.37 25.32 25.50
CA GLU A 235 -4.01 25.25 24.95
C GLU A 235 -3.71 23.86 24.39
N ARG A 236 -4.12 22.81 25.10
CA ARG A 236 -4.00 21.42 24.64
C ARG A 236 -4.76 21.21 23.33
N ARG A 237 -6.02 21.65 23.26
CA ARG A 237 -6.86 21.58 22.04
C ARG A 237 -6.18 22.29 20.88
N ALA A 238 -5.77 23.55 21.07
CA ALA A 238 -5.07 24.33 20.04
C ALA A 238 -3.76 23.66 19.56
N ARG A 239 -3.00 23.03 20.46
CA ARG A 239 -1.78 22.29 20.12
C ARG A 239 -2.08 21.04 19.31
N VAL A 240 -3.08 20.25 19.71
CA VAL A 240 -3.52 19.05 18.98
C VAL A 240 -4.00 19.42 17.58
N ASP A 241 -4.78 20.48 17.45
CA ASP A 241 -5.26 20.98 16.15
C ASP A 241 -4.09 21.40 15.28
N LYS A 242 -3.15 22.13 15.86
CA LYS A 242 -1.96 22.53 15.14
C LYS A 242 -1.13 21.34 14.68
N SER A 243 -1.00 20.31 15.52
CA SER A 243 -0.29 19.08 15.16
C SER A 243 -0.99 18.35 14.00
N SER A 244 -2.32 18.34 14.00
CA SER A 244 -3.14 17.74 12.94
C SER A 244 -3.05 18.51 11.63
N GLU A 245 -3.06 19.84 11.66
CA GLU A 245 -2.83 20.70 10.49
C GLU A 245 -1.46 20.44 9.85
N ILE A 246 -0.40 20.39 10.67
CA ILE A 246 0.96 20.13 10.22
C ILE A 246 1.04 18.75 9.59
N PHE A 247 0.49 17.73 10.26
CA PHE A 247 0.47 16.36 9.75
C PHE A 247 -0.25 16.26 8.40
N ASN A 248 -1.42 16.89 8.27
CA ASN A 248 -2.15 16.96 7.00
C ASN A 248 -1.34 17.67 5.90
N GLY A 249 -0.60 18.72 6.24
CA GLY A 249 0.35 19.37 5.34
C GLY A 249 1.47 18.44 4.86
N MET A 250 2.02 17.61 5.75
CA MET A 250 3.00 16.58 5.39
C MET A 250 2.42 15.54 4.43
N LEU A 251 1.20 15.04 4.71
CA LEU A 251 0.52 14.08 3.83
C LEU A 251 0.22 14.68 2.45
N GLN A 252 -0.05 15.99 2.39
CA GLN A 252 -0.23 16.69 1.13
C GLN A 252 1.07 16.75 0.32
N LEU A 253 2.20 17.03 0.95
CA LEU A 253 3.52 17.03 0.31
C LEU A 253 3.91 15.62 -0.20
N GLU A 254 3.68 14.57 0.61
CA GLU A 254 3.88 13.18 0.19
C GLU A 254 3.00 12.86 -1.04
N ASN A 255 1.71 13.18 -0.98
CA ASN A 255 0.80 12.96 -2.11
C ASN A 255 1.24 13.71 -3.37
N GLN A 256 1.66 14.96 -3.26
CA GLN A 256 2.08 15.78 -4.40
C GLN A 256 3.32 15.22 -5.09
N GLY A 257 4.36 14.88 -4.32
CA GLY A 257 5.58 14.35 -4.91
C GLY A 257 5.38 12.97 -5.53
N ARG A 258 4.59 12.09 -4.88
CA ARG A 258 4.22 10.80 -5.46
C ARG A 258 3.37 10.96 -6.72
N GLN A 259 2.39 11.85 -6.70
CA GLN A 259 1.55 12.14 -7.86
C GLN A 259 2.38 12.61 -9.05
N GLN A 260 3.37 13.49 -8.82
CA GLN A 260 4.25 13.98 -9.88
C GLN A 260 4.98 12.83 -10.59
N VAL A 261 5.58 11.92 -9.82
CA VAL A 261 6.29 10.76 -10.38
C VAL A 261 5.30 9.83 -11.08
N ALA A 262 4.23 9.43 -10.40
CA ALA A 262 3.27 8.45 -10.91
C ALA A 262 2.55 8.87 -12.20
N LEU A 263 2.31 10.17 -12.40
CA LEU A 263 1.61 10.69 -13.59
C LEU A 263 2.53 11.06 -14.75
N ALA A 264 3.79 11.46 -14.48
CA ALA A 264 4.59 12.18 -15.46
C ALA A 264 6.05 11.70 -15.61
N HIS A 265 6.57 10.80 -14.78
CA HIS A 265 7.94 10.31 -14.94
C HIS A 265 8.10 9.48 -16.22
N ASP A 266 9.23 9.60 -16.92
CA ASP A 266 9.43 8.93 -18.21
C ASP A 266 9.61 7.40 -18.09
N ASP A 267 10.13 6.95 -16.94
CA ASP A 267 10.32 5.52 -16.66
C ASP A 267 9.04 4.88 -16.08
N PRO A 268 8.42 3.90 -16.79
CA PRO A 268 7.23 3.20 -16.31
C PRO A 268 7.47 2.38 -15.04
N LEU A 269 8.69 1.90 -14.77
CA LEU A 269 8.98 1.17 -13.54
C LEU A 269 8.96 2.11 -12.33
N ALA A 270 9.58 3.29 -12.42
CA ALA A 270 9.47 4.32 -11.39
C ALA A 270 8.01 4.70 -11.10
N ARG A 271 7.19 4.88 -12.16
CA ARG A 271 5.75 5.15 -12.01
C ARG A 271 5.02 4.02 -11.26
N LYS A 272 5.26 2.78 -11.66
CA LYS A 272 4.69 1.58 -11.02
C LYS A 272 5.09 1.48 -9.55
N LEU A 273 6.37 1.62 -9.24
CA LEU A 273 6.91 1.54 -7.88
C LEU A 273 6.36 2.65 -6.98
N THR A 274 6.14 3.86 -7.51
CA THR A 274 5.49 4.95 -6.78
C THR A 274 4.04 4.65 -6.41
N ILE A 275 3.27 4.07 -7.33
CA ILE A 275 1.88 3.68 -7.04
C ILE A 275 1.85 2.52 -6.03
N GLN A 276 2.75 1.54 -6.17
CA GLN A 276 2.83 0.39 -5.27
C GLN A 276 3.31 0.73 -3.85
N SER A 277 4.13 1.77 -3.70
CA SER A 277 4.72 2.15 -2.40
C SER A 277 3.91 3.15 -1.62
N THR A 278 2.75 3.61 -2.13
CA THR A 278 1.91 4.55 -1.42
C THR A 278 0.85 3.86 -0.60
N TRP A 279 0.71 4.30 0.65
CA TRP A 279 -0.42 3.98 1.51
C TRP A 279 -1.52 5.05 1.41
N LEU A 280 -1.20 6.18 0.76
CA LEU A 280 -2.13 7.28 0.54
C LEU A 280 -2.96 7.00 -0.71
N ARG A 281 -4.26 6.74 -0.50
CA ARG A 281 -5.23 6.64 -1.60
C ARG A 281 -5.71 8.04 -1.95
N GLY A 282 -5.23 8.58 -3.08
CA GLY A 282 -5.68 9.85 -3.65
C GLY A 282 -6.44 9.67 -4.98
N PRO A 283 -7.23 10.68 -5.42
CA PRO A 283 -7.92 10.64 -6.72
C PRO A 283 -6.99 10.43 -7.93
N TRP A 284 -5.70 10.70 -7.75
CA TRP A 284 -4.68 10.59 -8.78
C TRP A 284 -4.27 9.14 -9.11
N ILE A 285 -4.52 8.18 -8.21
CA ILE A 285 -4.11 6.78 -8.39
C ILE A 285 -4.78 6.19 -9.63
N THR A 286 -6.08 6.35 -9.77
CA THR A 286 -6.85 5.85 -10.92
C THR A 286 -6.32 6.40 -12.24
N ASP A 287 -6.03 7.70 -12.32
CA ASP A 287 -5.44 8.31 -13.53
C ASP A 287 -4.01 7.77 -13.79
N ALA A 288 -3.21 7.61 -12.74
CA ALA A 288 -1.86 7.07 -12.84
C ALA A 288 -1.84 5.63 -13.37
N VAL A 289 -2.71 4.75 -12.85
CA VAL A 289 -2.84 3.36 -13.29
C VAL A 289 -3.32 3.32 -14.74
N ARG A 290 -4.33 4.13 -15.12
CA ARG A 290 -4.81 4.20 -16.52
C ARG A 290 -3.72 4.62 -17.50
N ARG A 291 -2.99 5.68 -17.19
CA ARG A 291 -1.86 6.13 -18.03
C ARG A 291 -0.71 5.13 -18.07
N LEU A 292 -0.49 4.39 -16.98
CA LEU A 292 0.52 3.34 -16.96
C LEU A 292 0.09 2.16 -17.84
N ALA A 293 -1.20 1.81 -17.86
CA ALA A 293 -1.75 0.79 -18.75
C ALA A 293 -1.65 1.14 -20.23
N GLU A 294 -1.58 2.43 -20.59
CA GLU A 294 -1.28 2.85 -21.97
C GLU A 294 0.17 2.52 -22.39
N ILE A 295 1.10 2.38 -21.42
CA ILE A 295 2.53 2.14 -21.65
C ILE A 295 2.88 0.66 -21.52
N ILE A 296 2.37 0.01 -20.47
CA ILE A 296 2.64 -1.40 -20.13
C ILE A 296 1.32 -2.19 -19.93
N PRO A 297 0.48 -2.33 -20.97
CA PRO A 297 -0.86 -2.93 -20.86
C PRO A 297 -0.86 -4.40 -20.44
N ASP A 298 0.21 -5.13 -20.73
CA ASP A 298 0.34 -6.57 -20.47
C ASP A 298 0.96 -6.88 -19.09
N ASP A 299 1.34 -5.85 -18.31
CA ASP A 299 1.87 -6.05 -16.96
C ASP A 299 0.77 -6.58 -16.03
N PRO A 300 0.95 -7.76 -15.39
CA PRO A 300 -0.10 -8.39 -14.58
C PRO A 300 -0.62 -7.51 -13.44
N TRP A 301 0.27 -6.75 -12.79
CA TRP A 301 -0.12 -5.86 -11.70
C TRP A 301 -0.95 -4.68 -12.22
N VAL A 302 -0.66 -4.17 -13.41
CA VAL A 302 -1.44 -3.10 -14.04
C VAL A 302 -2.85 -3.58 -14.41
N ILE A 303 -2.98 -4.78 -14.94
CA ILE A 303 -4.28 -5.40 -15.26
C ILE A 303 -5.13 -5.54 -13.98
N GLU A 304 -4.56 -6.10 -12.91
CA GLU A 304 -5.25 -6.24 -11.62
C GLU A 304 -5.61 -4.89 -11.02
N SER A 305 -4.69 -3.92 -11.08
CA SER A 305 -4.89 -2.58 -10.54
C SER A 305 -6.02 -1.85 -11.26
N LEU A 306 -6.14 -1.96 -12.59
CA LEU A 306 -7.26 -1.34 -13.32
C LEU A 306 -8.63 -1.83 -12.83
N ALA A 307 -8.78 -3.15 -12.65
CA ALA A 307 -10.02 -3.73 -12.14
C ALA A 307 -10.32 -3.26 -10.71
N SER A 308 -9.28 -3.18 -9.86
CA SER A 308 -9.38 -2.66 -8.51
C SER A 308 -9.78 -1.17 -8.49
N GLU A 309 -9.20 -0.35 -9.37
CA GLU A 309 -9.51 1.08 -9.45
C GLU A 309 -10.92 1.36 -9.97
N GLU A 310 -11.46 0.54 -10.87
CA GLU A 310 -12.86 0.62 -11.28
C GLU A 310 -13.83 0.32 -10.13
N ALA A 311 -13.54 -0.74 -9.35
CA ALA A 311 -14.30 -1.06 -8.15
C ALA A 311 -14.19 0.05 -7.10
N TYR A 312 -12.99 0.59 -6.89
CA TYR A 312 -12.75 1.73 -6.00
C TYR A 312 -13.55 2.96 -6.41
N ALA A 313 -13.54 3.32 -7.70
CA ALA A 313 -14.30 4.47 -8.21
C ALA A 313 -15.82 4.28 -8.01
N ALA A 314 -16.32 3.05 -8.19
CA ALA A 314 -17.71 2.71 -7.90
C ALA A 314 -18.04 2.85 -6.39
N ASN A 315 -17.14 2.42 -5.50
CA ASN A 315 -17.31 2.58 -4.05
C ASN A 315 -17.23 4.05 -3.61
N ARG A 316 -16.34 4.85 -4.19
CA ARG A 316 -16.26 6.30 -3.95
C ARG A 316 -17.55 7.03 -4.32
N ALA A 317 -18.18 6.66 -5.44
CA ALA A 317 -19.47 7.23 -5.82
C ALA A 317 -20.58 6.91 -4.79
N ARG A 318 -20.45 5.79 -4.06
CA ARG A 318 -21.31 5.48 -2.91
C ARG A 318 -20.94 6.27 -1.67
N ALA A 319 -19.67 6.58 -1.42
CA ALA A 319 -19.30 7.45 -0.29
C ALA A 319 -19.99 8.82 -0.37
N ASP A 320 -20.25 9.33 -1.57
CA ASP A 320 -21.01 10.57 -1.79
C ASP A 320 -22.51 10.43 -1.43
N THR A 321 -23.06 9.21 -1.38
CA THR A 321 -24.44 8.96 -0.91
C THR A 321 -24.58 8.96 0.60
N PHE A 322 -23.47 8.90 1.36
CA PHE A 322 -23.43 8.98 2.82
C PHE A 322 -22.86 10.33 3.28
N ALA A 323 -23.33 11.41 2.68
CA ALA A 323 -23.07 12.78 3.12
C ALA A 323 -23.90 13.11 4.38
N VAL A 324 -23.51 14.17 5.10
CA VAL A 324 -24.33 14.72 6.19
C VAL A 324 -25.75 15.02 5.68
N GLY A 325 -26.76 14.61 6.45
CA GLY A 325 -28.18 14.66 6.08
C GLY A 325 -28.70 13.39 5.38
N SER A 326 -27.83 12.45 5.04
CA SER A 326 -28.24 11.19 4.39
C SER A 326 -28.60 10.13 5.44
N GLN A 327 -29.39 9.16 5.03
CA GLN A 327 -29.78 8.03 5.88
C GLN A 327 -28.70 6.97 5.88
N ILE A 328 -28.43 6.39 7.05
CA ILE A 328 -27.53 5.26 7.20
C ILE A 328 -28.15 3.98 6.61
N GLU A 329 -27.32 3.13 6.01
CA GLU A 329 -27.73 1.78 5.60
C GLU A 329 -27.41 0.80 6.72
N ASP A 330 -28.40 0.03 7.16
CA ASP A 330 -28.17 -0.95 8.21
C ASP A 330 -27.26 -2.09 7.71
N PHE A 331 -26.44 -2.61 8.61
CA PHE A 331 -25.62 -3.78 8.35
C PHE A 331 -25.42 -4.59 9.64
N GLU A 332 -25.16 -5.87 9.44
CA GLU A 332 -24.80 -6.81 10.49
C GLU A 332 -23.30 -7.11 10.42
N ALA A 333 -22.70 -7.36 11.58
CA ALA A 333 -21.31 -7.74 11.72
C ALA A 333 -21.15 -8.68 12.91
N GLU A 334 -20.15 -9.55 12.85
CA GLU A 334 -19.84 -10.49 13.92
C GLU A 334 -18.84 -9.87 14.90
N THR A 335 -19.05 -10.04 16.22
CA THR A 335 -18.12 -9.62 17.28
C THR A 335 -17.02 -10.66 17.50
N LEU A 336 -16.03 -10.34 18.34
CA LEU A 336 -15.01 -11.31 18.77
C LEU A 336 -15.61 -12.52 19.50
N ASP A 337 -16.75 -12.38 20.16
CA ASP A 337 -17.41 -13.49 20.85
C ASP A 337 -18.33 -14.32 19.92
N GLY A 338 -18.39 -13.96 18.63
CA GLY A 338 -19.24 -14.63 17.64
C GLY A 338 -20.70 -14.18 17.66
N GLU A 339 -21.00 -13.07 18.35
CA GLU A 339 -22.34 -12.48 18.36
C GLU A 339 -22.56 -11.65 17.09
N ILE A 340 -23.71 -11.82 16.45
CA ILE A 340 -24.11 -10.98 15.31
C ILE A 340 -24.82 -9.75 15.86
N VAL A 341 -24.24 -8.58 15.60
CA VAL A 341 -24.76 -7.27 16.01
C VAL A 341 -25.06 -6.42 14.78
N SER A 342 -26.07 -5.55 14.87
CA SER A 342 -26.38 -4.58 13.81
C SER A 342 -26.19 -3.15 14.29
N VAL A 343 -25.97 -2.23 13.34
CA VAL A 343 -25.93 -0.79 13.66
C VAL A 343 -27.30 -0.30 14.13
N SER A 344 -28.38 -0.81 13.56
CA SER A 344 -29.74 -0.55 14.06
C SER A 344 -29.92 -0.98 15.51
N GLY A 345 -29.40 -2.15 15.91
CA GLY A 345 -29.44 -2.62 17.29
C GLY A 345 -28.63 -1.74 18.23
N ALA A 346 -27.44 -1.29 17.80
CA ALA A 346 -26.61 -0.37 18.57
C ALA A 346 -27.25 1.00 18.80
N ARG A 347 -28.22 1.39 17.98
CA ARG A 347 -28.98 2.64 18.13
C ARG A 347 -30.13 2.52 19.13
N GLU A 348 -30.54 1.31 19.52
CA GLU A 348 -31.69 1.13 20.40
C GLU A 348 -31.45 1.75 21.78
N GLY A 349 -32.34 2.66 22.19
CA GLY A 349 -32.23 3.35 23.48
C GLY A 349 -31.10 4.38 23.55
N LYS A 350 -30.53 4.77 22.40
CA LYS A 350 -29.52 5.81 22.27
C LYS A 350 -30.09 7.04 21.59
N ASP A 351 -29.42 8.16 21.75
CA ASP A 351 -29.71 9.42 21.06
C ASP A 351 -28.79 9.60 19.84
N VAL A 352 -27.55 9.13 19.96
CA VAL A 352 -26.55 9.25 18.90
C VAL A 352 -25.55 8.09 18.94
N VAL A 353 -25.16 7.60 17.77
CA VAL A 353 -24.19 6.52 17.60
C VAL A 353 -23.06 6.97 16.68
N LEU A 354 -21.81 6.78 17.10
CA LEU A 354 -20.65 6.94 16.22
C LEU A 354 -20.32 5.60 15.58
N VAL A 355 -20.50 5.50 14.26
CA VAL A 355 -20.05 4.36 13.47
C VAL A 355 -18.61 4.61 13.04
N GLU A 356 -17.65 3.92 13.65
CA GLU A 356 -16.21 4.07 13.43
C GLU A 356 -15.67 2.89 12.63
N PHE A 357 -15.03 3.15 11.49
CA PHE A 357 -14.27 2.16 10.75
C PHE A 357 -12.79 2.29 11.07
N TRP A 358 -12.21 1.23 11.64
CA TRP A 358 -10.85 1.22 12.14
C TRP A 358 -10.13 -0.08 11.80
N ALA A 359 -8.85 -0.17 12.17
CA ALA A 359 -8.09 -1.42 12.11
C ALA A 359 -6.95 -1.39 13.13
N SER A 360 -6.51 -2.58 13.57
CA SER A 360 -5.35 -2.79 14.46
C SER A 360 -4.11 -1.99 14.04
N TRP A 361 -3.97 -1.83 12.74
CA TRP A 361 -2.81 -1.27 12.09
C TRP A 361 -2.92 0.20 11.70
N CYS A 362 -4.09 0.78 11.95
CA CYS A 362 -4.36 2.17 11.68
C CYS A 362 -3.84 3.03 12.85
N GLY A 363 -2.59 3.47 12.76
CA GLY A 363 -1.96 4.34 13.77
C GLY A 363 -2.81 5.57 14.15
N PRO A 364 -3.36 6.34 13.18
CA PRO A 364 -4.27 7.44 13.49
C PRO A 364 -5.57 7.03 14.19
N CYS A 365 -6.11 5.84 13.87
CA CYS A 365 -7.29 5.32 14.57
C CYS A 365 -6.94 5.04 16.04
N ARG A 366 -5.82 4.35 16.29
CA ARG A 366 -5.37 4.01 17.64
C ARG A 366 -5.01 5.25 18.47
N ALA A 367 -4.43 6.26 17.85
CA ALA A 367 -4.16 7.55 18.51
C ALA A 367 -5.45 8.26 18.96
N GLU A 368 -6.58 7.99 18.32
CA GLU A 368 -7.89 8.58 18.63
C GLU A 368 -8.66 7.81 19.72
N ILE A 369 -8.39 6.51 19.90
CA ILE A 369 -9.09 5.65 20.87
C ILE A 369 -9.10 6.24 22.30
N PRO A 370 -8.00 6.77 22.86
CA PRO A 370 -8.02 7.37 24.19
C PRO A 370 -9.02 8.53 24.32
N HIS A 371 -9.18 9.32 23.25
CA HIS A 371 -10.12 10.43 23.20
C HIS A 371 -11.56 9.94 23.04
N MET A 372 -11.79 8.94 22.18
CA MET A 372 -13.10 8.28 22.07
C MET A 372 -13.55 7.65 23.40
N LYS A 373 -12.64 7.05 24.18
CA LYS A 373 -12.94 6.53 25.53
C LYS A 373 -13.38 7.63 26.48
N GLN A 374 -12.74 8.79 26.41
CA GLN A 374 -13.15 9.94 27.21
C GLN A 374 -14.57 10.38 26.84
N ALA A 375 -14.83 10.62 25.54
CA ALA A 375 -16.15 11.01 25.05
C ALA A 375 -17.23 9.98 25.40
N TYR A 376 -16.91 8.68 25.29
CA TYR A 376 -17.81 7.59 25.66
C TYR A 376 -18.10 7.56 27.17
N SER A 377 -17.10 7.79 28.02
CA SER A 377 -17.28 7.89 29.47
C SER A 377 -18.15 9.09 29.86
N GLU A 378 -18.03 10.21 29.16
CA GLU A 378 -18.74 11.46 29.47
C GLU A 378 -20.19 11.44 28.96
N HIS A 379 -20.40 10.97 27.72
CA HIS A 379 -21.70 11.05 27.04
C HIS A 379 -22.45 9.71 26.96
N GLY A 380 -21.80 8.58 27.20
CA GLY A 380 -22.43 7.26 27.17
C GLY A 380 -23.68 7.15 28.06
N PRO A 381 -23.64 7.63 29.32
CA PRO A 381 -24.81 7.65 30.20
C PRO A 381 -25.96 8.53 29.68
N SER A 382 -25.67 9.49 28.81
CA SER A 382 -26.63 10.42 28.22
C SER A 382 -27.21 9.92 26.90
N GLY A 383 -26.87 8.71 26.45
CA GLY A 383 -27.39 8.13 25.21
C GLY A 383 -26.41 8.14 24.04
N PHE A 384 -25.10 8.30 24.27
CA PHE A 384 -24.08 8.06 23.26
C PHE A 384 -23.69 6.58 23.17
N GLU A 385 -23.43 6.09 21.96
CA GLU A 385 -22.86 4.76 21.71
C GLU A 385 -21.80 4.81 20.61
N ILE A 386 -20.85 3.88 20.63
CA ILE A 386 -19.86 3.70 19.57
C ILE A 386 -20.02 2.30 18.99
N PHE A 387 -20.19 2.22 17.67
CA PHE A 387 -20.12 0.98 16.90
C PHE A 387 -18.83 0.99 16.09
N SER A 388 -17.83 0.23 16.53
CA SER A 388 -16.59 0.05 15.79
C SER A 388 -16.68 -1.13 14.83
N PHE A 389 -16.39 -0.87 13.56
CA PHE A 389 -16.22 -1.87 12.51
C PHE A 389 -14.73 -2.03 12.19
N THR A 390 -14.16 -3.21 12.44
CA THR A 390 -12.78 -3.49 12.01
C THR A 390 -12.70 -3.84 10.53
N VAL A 391 -11.69 -3.30 9.85
CA VAL A 391 -11.31 -3.69 8.48
C VAL A 391 -10.03 -4.55 8.45
N ASP A 392 -9.65 -5.12 9.59
CA ASP A 392 -8.58 -6.12 9.67
C ASP A 392 -8.94 -7.35 8.83
N ASP A 393 -7.98 -7.85 8.04
CA ASP A 393 -8.16 -9.06 7.23
C ASP A 393 -7.90 -10.34 8.06
N GLU A 394 -7.23 -10.20 9.21
CA GLU A 394 -6.73 -11.30 10.03
C GLU A 394 -7.27 -11.16 11.46
N ARG A 395 -7.91 -12.20 11.98
CA ARG A 395 -8.72 -12.11 13.20
C ARG A 395 -7.84 -11.90 14.43
N GLU A 396 -6.66 -12.49 14.42
CA GLU A 396 -5.67 -12.43 15.49
C GLU A 396 -5.20 -11.00 15.75
N ASP A 397 -4.99 -10.20 14.69
CA ASP A 397 -4.65 -8.77 14.79
C ASP A 397 -5.75 -7.98 15.49
N TRP A 398 -6.98 -8.25 15.11
CA TRP A 398 -8.14 -7.60 15.69
C TRP A 398 -8.30 -7.97 17.17
N VAL A 399 -8.11 -9.25 17.53
CA VAL A 399 -8.13 -9.70 18.93
C VAL A 399 -7.09 -8.96 19.75
N GLU A 400 -5.83 -8.98 19.32
CA GLU A 400 -4.74 -8.35 20.06
C GLU A 400 -4.95 -6.86 20.22
N ALA A 401 -5.24 -6.14 19.14
CA ALA A 401 -5.47 -4.70 19.22
C ALA A 401 -6.68 -4.37 20.10
N SER A 402 -7.73 -5.20 20.08
CA SER A 402 -8.88 -4.99 20.97
C SER A 402 -8.54 -5.22 22.45
N GLU A 403 -7.67 -6.18 22.76
CA GLU A 403 -7.17 -6.43 24.11
C GLU A 403 -6.22 -5.31 24.59
N GLU A 404 -5.31 -4.85 23.74
CA GLU A 404 -4.40 -3.73 24.03
C GLU A 404 -5.17 -2.43 24.28
N GLU A 405 -6.17 -2.18 23.44
CA GLU A 405 -6.93 -0.95 23.46
C GLU A 405 -8.13 -0.99 24.41
N ASP A 406 -8.47 -2.13 25.01
CA ASP A 406 -9.55 -2.30 26.01
C ASP A 406 -10.82 -1.51 25.65
N LEU A 407 -11.44 -1.85 24.52
CA LEU A 407 -12.54 -1.10 23.92
C LEU A 407 -13.87 -1.34 24.67
N PRO A 408 -14.48 -0.33 25.32
CA PRO A 408 -15.65 -0.51 26.17
C PRO A 408 -17.01 -0.46 25.43
N TRP A 409 -16.99 -0.53 24.10
CA TRP A 409 -18.15 -0.38 23.22
C TRP A 409 -18.23 -1.53 22.21
N ILE A 410 -19.26 -1.52 21.36
CA ILE A 410 -19.48 -2.58 20.36
C ILE A 410 -18.34 -2.57 19.34
N ASN A 411 -17.67 -3.71 19.20
CA ASN A 411 -16.61 -3.90 18.21
C ASN A 411 -16.87 -5.17 17.42
N ALA A 412 -17.03 -5.02 16.11
CA ALA A 412 -17.45 -6.09 15.20
C ALA A 412 -16.83 -5.92 13.81
N GLY A 413 -17.02 -6.90 12.93
CA GLY A 413 -16.64 -6.79 11.52
C GLY A 413 -15.40 -7.58 11.16
N MET A 414 -15.09 -7.58 9.87
CA MET A 414 -13.93 -8.28 9.33
C MET A 414 -13.67 -7.83 7.88
N GLY A 415 -12.47 -7.32 7.62
CA GLY A 415 -11.94 -7.11 6.27
C GLY A 415 -12.53 -5.93 5.48
N MET A 416 -11.71 -5.39 4.58
CA MET A 416 -12.11 -4.32 3.65
C MET A 416 -13.16 -4.77 2.62
N ASP A 417 -13.33 -6.07 2.42
CA ASP A 417 -14.25 -6.63 1.43
C ASP A 417 -15.69 -6.80 1.90
N HIS A 418 -15.97 -6.53 3.19
CA HIS A 418 -17.28 -6.68 3.77
C HIS A 418 -18.35 -5.82 3.06
N PRO A 419 -19.62 -6.27 2.96
CA PRO A 419 -20.69 -5.45 2.40
C PRO A 419 -20.84 -4.08 3.07
N ALA A 420 -20.58 -3.98 4.39
CA ALA A 420 -20.65 -2.71 5.13
C ALA A 420 -19.63 -1.68 4.62
N THR A 421 -18.36 -2.04 4.45
CA THR A 421 -17.33 -1.11 3.94
C THR A 421 -17.68 -0.63 2.53
N LYS A 422 -18.19 -1.53 1.67
CA LYS A 422 -18.63 -1.24 0.30
C LYS A 422 -19.90 -0.39 0.25
N ALA A 423 -20.83 -0.58 1.19
CA ALA A 423 -22.04 0.21 1.30
C ALA A 423 -21.67 1.66 1.64
N TYR A 424 -20.89 1.86 2.70
CA TYR A 424 -20.51 3.19 3.21
C TYR A 424 -19.42 3.86 2.39
N GLY A 425 -18.96 3.22 1.31
CA GLY A 425 -17.87 3.73 0.46
C GLY A 425 -16.55 3.91 1.23
N VAL A 426 -16.33 3.10 2.27
CA VAL A 426 -15.10 3.10 3.05
C VAL A 426 -14.00 2.49 2.18
N THR A 427 -13.09 3.35 1.74
CA THR A 427 -11.95 2.95 0.92
C THR A 427 -10.61 3.06 1.62
N GLY A 428 -10.65 3.43 2.90
CA GLY A 428 -9.50 3.68 3.76
C GLY A 428 -9.99 4.04 5.15
N VAL A 429 -9.17 3.74 6.15
CA VAL A 429 -9.38 4.13 7.55
C VAL A 429 -8.27 5.09 7.97
N PRO A 430 -8.50 6.00 8.94
CA PRO A 430 -9.70 6.15 9.77
C PRO A 430 -10.91 6.73 9.02
N ALA A 431 -12.12 6.28 9.31
CA ALA A 431 -13.37 6.86 8.78
C ALA A 431 -14.52 6.72 9.78
N ASN A 432 -15.35 7.74 9.95
CA ASN A 432 -16.51 7.64 10.84
C ASN A 432 -17.69 8.49 10.43
N PHE A 433 -18.85 8.11 10.98
CA PHE A 433 -20.13 8.75 10.79
C PHE A 433 -20.82 8.88 12.14
N LEU A 434 -21.16 10.10 12.54
CA LEU A 434 -22.00 10.35 13.70
C LEU A 434 -23.45 10.33 13.24
N VAL A 435 -24.27 9.50 13.87
CA VAL A 435 -25.61 9.16 13.39
C VAL A 435 -26.62 9.42 14.48
N ASP A 436 -27.67 10.16 14.13
CA ASP A 436 -28.84 10.31 14.96
C ASP A 436 -29.55 8.96 15.13
N ALA A 437 -29.68 8.48 16.37
CA ALA A 437 -30.11 7.12 16.63
C ALA A 437 -31.60 6.90 16.28
N ALA A 438 -32.44 7.91 16.42
CA ALA A 438 -33.88 7.81 16.15
C ALA A 438 -34.16 7.81 14.64
N SER A 439 -33.65 8.80 13.92
CA SER A 439 -33.90 8.95 12.48
C SER A 439 -33.01 8.04 11.64
N GLY A 440 -31.79 7.74 12.08
CA GLY A 440 -30.75 7.13 11.24
C GLY A 440 -30.05 8.13 10.33
N GLU A 441 -30.23 9.44 10.54
CA GLU A 441 -29.56 10.48 9.76
C GLU A 441 -28.09 10.64 10.17
N ILE A 442 -27.20 10.75 9.20
CA ILE A 442 -25.80 11.11 9.43
C ILE A 442 -25.73 12.61 9.73
N VAL A 443 -25.39 12.96 10.97
CA VAL A 443 -25.31 14.36 11.44
C VAL A 443 -23.91 14.95 11.32
N ALA A 444 -22.87 14.11 11.34
CA ALA A 444 -21.49 14.52 11.10
C ALA A 444 -20.64 13.34 10.60
N ARG A 445 -19.44 13.61 10.09
CA ARG A 445 -18.51 12.57 9.62
C ARG A 445 -17.05 13.02 9.70
N ASN A 446 -16.14 12.05 9.72
CA ASN A 446 -14.69 12.26 9.83
C ASN A 446 -14.30 13.11 11.06
N LEU A 447 -14.95 12.84 12.20
CA LEU A 447 -14.71 13.48 13.47
C LEU A 447 -13.43 12.94 14.11
N ARG A 448 -12.60 13.84 14.64
CA ARG A 448 -11.37 13.54 15.39
C ARG A 448 -11.09 14.61 16.43
N GLY A 449 -10.49 14.21 17.56
CA GLY A 449 -10.17 15.06 18.69
C GLY A 449 -11.36 15.92 19.11
N HIS A 450 -11.10 17.20 19.39
CA HIS A 450 -12.10 18.14 19.88
C HIS A 450 -13.33 18.27 18.96
N LYS A 451 -13.26 17.91 17.66
CA LYS A 451 -14.43 17.95 16.78
C LYS A 451 -15.48 16.90 17.13
N LEU A 452 -15.05 15.77 17.69
CA LEU A 452 -15.98 14.79 18.25
C LEU A 452 -16.66 15.39 19.47
N ASP A 453 -15.89 16.01 20.38
CA ASP A 453 -16.41 16.66 21.57
C ASP A 453 -17.42 17.75 21.22
N GLU A 454 -17.07 18.67 20.31
CA GLU A 454 -17.96 19.75 19.85
C GLU A 454 -19.27 19.21 19.25
N ALA A 455 -19.19 18.16 18.42
CA ALA A 455 -20.37 17.56 17.82
C ALA A 455 -21.29 16.91 18.87
N LEU A 456 -20.71 16.27 19.89
CA LEU A 456 -21.47 15.67 20.99
C LEU A 456 -22.04 16.74 21.93
N GLU A 457 -21.25 17.75 22.30
CA GLU A 457 -21.68 18.89 23.11
C GLU A 457 -22.85 19.61 22.45
N GLU A 458 -22.77 19.93 21.15
CA GLU A 458 -23.87 20.54 20.40
C GLU A 458 -25.12 19.64 20.39
N ARG A 459 -24.94 18.32 20.20
CA ARG A 459 -26.07 17.38 20.15
C ARG A 459 -26.79 17.27 21.49
N PHE A 460 -26.04 17.17 22.59
CA PHE A 460 -26.60 17.00 23.94
C PHE A 460 -27.00 18.32 24.61
N ALA A 461 -26.49 19.47 24.16
CA ALA A 461 -26.99 20.77 24.59
C ALA A 461 -28.39 21.04 24.02
N ASN A 462 -28.63 20.67 22.76
CA ASN A 462 -29.90 20.90 22.07
C ASN A 462 -31.04 19.94 22.50
N SER A 463 -30.73 18.77 23.08
CA SER A 463 -31.76 17.86 23.62
C SER A 463 -32.32 18.28 24.98
N GLY A 464 -31.66 19.22 25.68
CA GLY A 464 -32.09 19.71 26.99
C GLY A 464 -33.15 20.83 26.98
N ASP A 465 -33.46 21.39 25.81
CA ASP A 465 -34.33 22.58 25.65
C ASP A 465 -35.75 22.25 25.16
N GLU A 466 -36.07 20.96 24.93
CA GLU A 466 -37.41 20.48 24.51
C GLU A 466 -38.27 19.90 25.66
N GLY A 467 -37.86 20.09 26.93
CA GLY A 467 -38.50 19.51 28.12
C GLY A 467 -39.57 20.38 28.81
#